data_AF-A0A392RGY0-F1
#
_entry.id   AF-A0A392RGY0-F1
#
_cell.length_a   1.000
_cell.length_b   1.000
_cell.length_c   1.000
_cell.angle_alpha   90.00
_cell.angle_beta   90.00
_cell.angle_gamma   90.00
#
_symmetry.space_group_name_H-M   'P 1'
#
loop_
_entity.id
_entity.type
_entity.pdbx_description
1 polymer ?
#
loop_
_entity_poly.entity_id
_entity_poly.type
_entity_poly.pdbx_seq_one_letter_code
_entity_poly.pdbx_strand_id
1 'polypeptide(L)'
;VYQLLGEAGTYYGVRFGKTIPWVTEFPFGVISDPQYVGSIMSLLGCLSWVPFQYILLWIIGYVFMMRVESNEDQSTRAKPLN
;
A
#
# COMPACT_ATOMS: atom_id res chain seq x y z
N VAL A 1 5.58 7.16 12.71
CA VAL A 1 5.79 5.86 12.03
C VAL A 1 7.26 5.43 12.08
N TYR A 2 8.19 6.16 11.46
CA TYR A 2 9.64 5.83 11.50
C TYR A 2 10.23 5.73 12.92
N GLN A 3 9.86 6.64 13.83
CA GLN A 3 10.29 6.58 15.24
C GLN A 3 9.79 5.35 16.01
N LEU A 4 8.68 4.74 15.59
CA LEU A 4 8.09 3.57 16.26
C LEU A 4 8.58 2.24 15.67
N LEU A 5 8.84 2.21 14.37
CA LEU A 5 9.22 1.01 13.63
C LEU A 5 10.74 0.89 13.40
N GLY A 6 11.49 2.00 13.49
CA GLY A 6 12.91 2.06 13.11
C GLY A 6 13.13 1.71 11.63
N GLU A 7 14.39 1.70 11.20
CA GLU A 7 14.77 1.33 9.83
C GLU A 7 14.24 -0.07 9.45
N ALA A 8 14.38 -1.03 10.38
CA ALA A 8 13.96 -2.41 10.18
C ALA A 8 12.43 -2.54 10.03
N GLY A 9 11.62 -1.88 10.86
CA GLY A 9 10.16 -1.94 10.74
C GLY A 9 9.59 -1.15 9.57
N THR A 10 10.30 -0.11 9.11
CA THR A 10 9.78 0.80 8.09
C THR A 10 10.10 0.35 6.67
N TYR A 11 11.26 -0.27 6.45
CA TYR A 11 11.69 -0.61 5.09
C TYR A 11 11.66 -2.11 4.79
N TYR A 12 12.15 -2.99 5.68
CA TYR A 12 12.50 -4.36 5.25
C TYR A 12 12.58 -5.45 6.33
N GLY A 13 11.90 -5.35 7.48
CA GLY A 13 12.19 -6.28 8.57
C GLY A 13 11.86 -7.74 8.27
N VAL A 14 10.79 -8.03 7.52
CA VAL A 14 10.52 -9.40 7.03
C VAL A 14 11.59 -9.87 6.03
N ARG A 15 12.15 -8.96 5.21
CA ARG A 15 13.25 -9.28 4.28
C ARG A 15 14.59 -9.53 4.98
N PHE A 16 14.74 -9.09 6.24
CA PHE A 16 15.90 -9.37 7.09
C PHE A 16 15.62 -10.45 8.16
N GLY A 17 14.57 -11.27 7.97
CA GLY A 17 14.25 -12.37 8.88
C GLY A 17 13.71 -11.93 10.24
N LYS A 18 13.30 -10.67 10.40
CA LYS A 18 12.66 -10.18 11.63
C LYS A 18 11.15 -10.37 11.57
N THR A 19 10.60 -11.01 12.59
CA THR A 19 9.16 -11.15 12.78
C THR A 19 8.57 -9.80 13.18
N ILE A 20 7.96 -9.09 12.23
CA ILE A 20 7.22 -7.86 12.50
C ILE A 20 5.74 -8.21 12.68
N PRO A 21 5.11 -7.85 13.81
CA PRO A 21 3.68 -8.03 13.99
C PRO A 21 2.92 -7.17 12.98
N TRP A 22 1.96 -7.78 12.28
CA TRP A 22 1.10 -7.05 11.34
C TRP A 22 0.18 -6.12 12.11
N VAL A 23 0.05 -4.86 11.66
CA VAL A 23 -0.85 -3.89 12.29
C VAL A 23 -2.27 -4.21 11.83
N THR A 24 -3.17 -4.46 12.79
CA THR A 24 -4.59 -4.75 12.55
C THR A 24 -5.50 -3.57 12.91
N GLU A 25 -4.93 -2.46 13.35
CA GLU A 25 -5.70 -1.25 13.63
C GLU A 25 -6.03 -0.48 12.35
N PHE A 26 -6.94 0.49 12.45
CA PHE A 26 -7.23 1.40 11.35
C PHE A 26 -5.94 2.11 10.89
N PRO A 27 -5.67 2.22 9.57
CA PRO A 27 -6.53 1.83 8.44
C PRO A 27 -6.35 0.38 7.94
N PHE A 28 -5.30 -0.31 8.38
CA PHE A 28 -4.86 -1.62 7.86
C PHE A 28 -5.77 -2.80 8.23
N GLY A 29 -6.53 -2.70 9.32
CA GLY A 29 -7.53 -3.70 9.70
C GLY A 29 -8.89 -3.56 9.03
N VAL A 30 -9.15 -2.42 8.37
CA VAL A 30 -10.46 -2.09 7.80
C VAL A 30 -10.42 -2.06 6.28
N ILE A 31 -9.29 -1.65 5.71
CA ILE A 31 -9.11 -1.47 4.27
C ILE A 31 -7.97 -2.39 3.84
N SER A 32 -8.20 -3.22 2.83
CA SER A 32 -7.19 -4.16 2.29
C SER A 32 -5.93 -3.44 1.79
N ASP A 33 -6.13 -2.32 1.10
CA ASP A 33 -5.09 -1.55 0.43
C ASP A 33 -5.18 -0.05 0.80
N PRO A 34 -4.89 0.30 2.07
CA PRO A 34 -5.15 1.63 2.59
C PRO A 34 -4.33 2.72 1.89
N GLN A 35 -3.15 2.36 1.37
CA GLN A 35 -2.33 3.27 0.56
C GLN A 35 -3.03 3.65 -0.74
N TYR A 36 -3.48 2.66 -1.52
CA TYR A 36 -4.17 2.88 -2.79
C TYR A 36 -5.49 3.63 -2.59
N VAL A 37 -6.27 3.25 -1.58
CA VAL A 37 -7.53 3.94 -1.24
C VAL A 37 -7.26 5.39 -0.83
N GLY A 38 -6.24 5.64 0.00
CA GLY A 38 -5.83 6.99 0.38
C GLY A 38 -5.45 7.85 -0.82
N SER A 39 -4.63 7.31 -1.74
CA SER A 39 -4.24 8.01 -2.98
C SER A 39 -5.45 8.35 -3.86
N ILE A 40 -6.39 7.42 -4.04
CA ILE A 40 -7.63 7.67 -4.79
C ILE A 40 -8.45 8.79 -4.12
N MET A 41 -8.61 8.77 -2.79
CA MET A 41 -9.31 9.83 -2.06
C MET A 41 -8.64 11.21 -2.24
N SER A 42 -7.31 11.26 -2.23
CA SER A 42 -6.57 12.51 -2.53
C SER A 42 -6.87 13.03 -3.94
N LEU A 43 -6.91 12.15 -4.94
CA LEU A 43 -7.25 12.54 -6.31
C LEU A 43 -8.68 13.05 -6.45
N LEU A 44 -9.64 12.42 -5.76
CA LEU A 44 -11.01 12.90 -5.72
C LEU A 44 -11.09 14.30 -5.07
N GLY A 45 -10.28 14.58 -4.06
CA GLY A 45 -10.14 15.92 -3.48
C GLY A 45 -9.64 16.98 -4.48
N CYS A 46 -8.92 16.56 -5.53
CA CYS A 46 -8.41 17.45 -6.58
C CYS A 46 -9.39 17.71 -7.73
N LEU A 47 -10.62 17.15 -7.70
CA LEU A 47 -11.62 17.31 -8.78
C LEU A 47 -11.91 18.77 -9.15
N SER A 48 -11.82 19.69 -8.19
CA SER A 48 -12.05 21.13 -8.41
C SER A 48 -10.91 21.83 -9.16
N TRP A 49 -9.70 21.25 -9.18
CA TRP A 49 -8.50 21.86 -9.77
C TRP A 49 -7.99 21.14 -11.01
N VAL A 50 -8.32 19.85 -11.18
CA VAL A 50 -7.78 19.01 -12.23
C VAL A 50 -8.92 18.44 -13.07
N PRO A 51 -8.84 18.50 -14.42
CA PRO A 51 -9.86 17.92 -15.28
C PRO A 51 -10.09 16.43 -14.99
N PHE A 52 -11.37 16.03 -14.97
CA PHE A 52 -11.81 14.68 -14.61
C PHE A 52 -11.10 13.57 -15.40
N GLN A 53 -10.80 13.79 -16.68
CA GLN A 53 -10.13 12.79 -17.53
C GLN A 53 -8.77 12.34 -16.98
N TYR A 54 -7.99 13.26 -16.39
CA TYR A 54 -6.69 12.93 -15.80
C TYR A 54 -6.86 12.16 -14.49
N ILE A 55 -7.81 12.59 -13.64
CA ILE A 55 -8.13 11.90 -12.38
C ILE A 55 -8.62 10.48 -12.66
N LEU A 56 -9.50 10.31 -13.64
CA LEU A 56 -10.04 9.00 -14.02
C LEU A 56 -8.91 8.05 -14.47
N LEU A 57 -8.00 8.52 -15.32
CA LEU A 57 -6.86 7.72 -15.77
C LEU A 57 -6.01 7.23 -14.58
N TRP A 58 -5.74 8.09 -13.60
CA TRP A 58 -4.93 7.74 -12.45
C TRP A 58 -5.64 6.78 -11.49
N ILE A 59 -6.95 6.97 -11.28
CA ILE A 59 -7.76 6.03 -10.50
C ILE A 59 -7.75 4.64 -11.14
N ILE A 60 -7.90 4.55 -12.46
CA ILE A 60 -7.79 3.27 -13.20
C ILE A 60 -6.42 2.63 -12.97
N GLY A 61 -5.34 3.42 -13.01
CA GLY A 61 -3.99 2.94 -12.71
C GLY A 61 -3.84 2.34 -11.32
N TYR A 62 -4.41 2.99 -10.30
CA TYR A 62 -4.40 2.44 -8.93
C TYR A 62 -5.22 1.17 -8.80
N VAL A 63 -6.42 1.12 -9.39
CA VAL A 63 -7.26 -0.10 -9.40
C VAL A 63 -6.55 -1.25 -10.12
N PHE A 64 -5.85 -0.96 -11.22
CA PHE A 64 -5.03 -1.94 -11.92
C PHE A 64 -3.93 -2.50 -11.02
N MET A 65 -3.16 -1.64 -10.33
CA MET A 65 -2.10 -2.07 -9.42
C MET A 65 -2.65 -2.89 -8.24
N MET A 66 -3.75 -2.46 -7.63
CA MET A 66 -4.44 -3.25 -6.59
C MET A 66 -4.82 -4.64 -7.11
N ARG A 67 -5.30 -4.73 -8.35
CA ARG A 67 -5.62 -6.03 -8.96
C ARG A 67 -4.36 -6.87 -9.15
N VAL A 68 -3.27 -6.30 -9.67
CA VAL A 68 -2.00 -7.02 -9.83
C VAL A 68 -1.51 -7.57 -8.49
N GLU A 69 -1.44 -6.73 -7.47
CA GLU A 69 -0.97 -7.12 -6.13
C GLU A 69 -1.90 -8.13 -5.46
N SER A 70 -3.21 -8.04 -5.66
CA SER A 70 -4.16 -9.03 -5.12
C SER A 70 -4.00 -10.44 -5.68
N ASN A 71 -3.39 -10.58 -6.87
CA ASN A 71 -3.11 -11.88 -7.49
C ASN A 71 -1.66 -12.32 -7.26
N GLU A 72 -0.83 -11.48 -6.64
CA GLU A 72 0.53 -11.84 -6.29
C GLU A 72 0.51 -12.77 -5.08
N ASP A 73 1.09 -13.96 -5.22
CA ASP A 73 1.17 -14.91 -4.12
C ASP A 73 2.11 -14.32 -3.05
N GLN A 74 1.59 -14.16 -1.83
CA GLN A 74 2.37 -13.70 -0.68
C GLN A 74 3.58 -14.63 -0.44
N SER A 75 3.52 -15.89 -0.89
CA SER A 75 4.61 -16.86 -0.79
C SER A 75 5.78 -16.58 -1.74
N THR A 76 5.55 -15.85 -2.84
CA THR A 76 6.57 -15.37 -3.79
C THR A 76 7.20 -14.04 -3.41
N ARG A 77 6.66 -13.31 -2.41
CA ARG A 77 7.37 -12.17 -1.83
C ARG A 77 8.69 -12.68 -1.25
N ALA A 78 9.80 -12.18 -1.80
CA ALA A 78 11.16 -12.67 -1.57
C ALA A 78 11.37 -13.16 -0.12
N LYS A 79 11.44 -14.49 0.03
CA LYS A 79 11.80 -15.12 1.30
C LYS A 79 13.23 -14.70 1.62
N PRO A 80 13.55 -14.31 2.87
CA PRO A 80 14.93 -14.07 3.25
C PRO A 80 15.72 -15.34 2.92
N LEU A 81 16.80 -15.20 2.14
CA LEU A 81 17.77 -16.27 1.95
C LEU A 81 18.39 -16.55 3.33
N ASN A 82 18.20 -17.78 3.81
CA ASN A 82 18.76 -18.27 5.08
C ASN A 82 20.27 -18.05 5.17
#